data_AF-A0AAV3RY45-F1
#
_entry.id   AF-A0AAV3RY45-F1
#
_cell.length_a   1.000
_cell.length_b   1.000
_cell.length_c   1.000
_cell.angle_alpha   90.00
_cell.angle_beta   90.00
_cell.angle_gamma   90.00
#
_symmetry.space_group_name_H-M   'P 1'
#
loop_
_entity.id
_entity.type
_entity.pdbx_description
1 polymer ?
#
loop_
_entity_poly.entity_id
_entity_poly.type
_entity_poly.pdbx_seq_one_letter_code
_entity_poly.pdbx_strand_id
1 'polypeptide(L)'
;MRGSDKPKMVMLTANNYGIWKTKMLDRLYVKKLARPIEELGIRPPNDNVQEWSELDRRCLGYIRDYVQIGVIHHVKNATTAYGCWKKLQALYERNTVGHK
;
A
#
# COMPACT_ATOMS: atom_id res chain seq x y z
N MET A 1 -23.62 -7.04 -23.01
CA MET A 1 -22.35 -6.43 -23.46
C MET A 1 -21.25 -6.81 -22.48
N ARG A 2 -20.06 -7.11 -23.00
CA ARG A 2 -18.88 -7.67 -22.32
C ARG A 2 -18.57 -7.01 -20.98
N GLY A 3 -18.13 -7.84 -20.03
CA GLY A 3 -17.71 -7.45 -18.69
C GLY A 3 -16.70 -6.30 -18.73
N SER A 4 -16.85 -5.40 -17.77
CA SER A 4 -15.93 -4.29 -17.57
C SER A 4 -14.51 -4.82 -17.34
N ASP A 5 -13.68 -4.83 -18.38
CA ASP A 5 -12.23 -4.94 -18.27
C ASP A 5 -11.70 -3.67 -17.60
N LYS A 6 -11.99 -3.52 -16.31
CA LYS A 6 -11.25 -2.56 -15.48
C LYS A 6 -9.80 -3.03 -15.54
N PRO A 7 -8.85 -2.19 -15.98
CA PRO A 7 -7.46 -2.60 -16.07
C PRO A 7 -7.03 -3.19 -14.73
N LYS A 8 -6.57 -4.45 -14.74
CA LYS A 8 -6.11 -5.14 -13.54
C LYS A 8 -5.01 -4.29 -12.91
N MET A 9 -5.07 -4.16 -11.60
CA MET A 9 -4.05 -3.46 -10.83
C MET A 9 -2.69 -4.14 -11.04
N VAL A 10 -1.63 -3.33 -11.11
CA VAL A 10 -0.25 -3.81 -11.30
C VAL A 10 0.24 -4.48 -10.01
N MET A 11 0.92 -5.62 -10.11
CA MET A 11 1.61 -6.26 -8.99
C MET A 11 2.96 -5.57 -8.74
N LEU A 12 3.32 -5.32 -7.49
CA LEU A 12 4.63 -4.80 -7.14
C LEU A 12 5.70 -5.88 -7.37
N THR A 13 6.72 -5.51 -8.13
CA THR A 13 7.91 -6.31 -8.42
C THR A 13 9.16 -5.50 -8.05
N ALA A 14 10.35 -6.05 -8.27
CA ALA A 14 11.60 -5.33 -8.01
C ALA A 14 11.77 -4.04 -8.85
N ASN A 15 11.12 -3.96 -10.02
CA ASN A 15 11.48 -2.98 -11.06
C ASN A 15 10.39 -1.95 -11.36
N ASN A 16 9.22 -2.01 -10.71
CA ASN A 16 8.07 -1.18 -11.06
C ASN A 16 7.51 -0.35 -9.90
N TYR A 17 8.28 -0.16 -8.83
CA TYR A 17 7.80 0.50 -7.61
C TYR A 17 7.16 1.87 -7.87
N GLY A 18 7.74 2.73 -8.70
CA GLY A 18 7.18 4.05 -8.99
C GLY A 18 5.78 3.97 -9.60
N ILE A 19 5.58 3.11 -10.61
CA ILE A 19 4.28 2.91 -11.25
C ILE A 19 3.28 2.27 -10.28
N TRP A 20 3.73 1.26 -9.53
CA TRP A 20 2.91 0.58 -8.53
C TRP A 20 2.44 1.54 -7.44
N LYS A 21 3.33 2.41 -6.93
CA LYS A 21 3.04 3.39 -5.87
C LYS A 21 1.91 4.33 -6.31
N THR A 22 2.02 4.92 -7.49
CA THR A 22 0.97 5.80 -8.05
C THR A 22 -0.35 5.06 -8.20
N LYS A 23 -0.34 3.90 -8.86
CA LYS A 23 -1.56 3.11 -9.09
C LYS A 23 -2.20 2.61 -7.79
N MET A 24 -1.39 2.22 -6.81
CA MET A 24 -1.89 1.73 -5.52
C MET A 24 -2.57 2.87 -4.76
N LEU A 25 -1.96 4.05 -4.73
CA LEU A 25 -2.55 5.20 -4.07
C LEU A 25 -3.89 5.57 -4.70
N ASP A 26 -3.98 5.67 -6.03
CA ASP A 26 -5.25 5.91 -6.74
C ASP A 26 -6.33 4.88 -6.37
N ARG A 27 -5.95 3.59 -6.28
CA ARG A 27 -6.87 2.51 -5.91
C ARG A 27 -7.35 2.64 -4.46
N LEU A 28 -6.45 2.97 -3.53
CA LEU A 28 -6.81 3.21 -2.14
C LEU A 28 -7.80 4.37 -2.00
N TYR A 29 -7.61 5.46 -2.74
CA TYR A 29 -8.55 6.58 -2.78
C TYR A 29 -9.94 6.14 -3.26
N VAL A 30 -10.02 5.48 -4.43
CA VAL A 30 -11.29 4.99 -4.98
C VAL A 30 -11.99 4.00 -4.02
N LYS A 31 -11.21 3.23 -3.26
CA LYS A 31 -11.71 2.26 -2.28
C LYS A 31 -12.02 2.87 -0.91
N LYS A 32 -11.77 4.16 -0.69
CA LYS A 32 -11.86 4.82 0.62
C LYS A 32 -10.96 4.17 1.69
N LEU A 33 -9.78 3.70 1.28
CA LEU A 33 -8.77 3.05 2.13
C LEU A 33 -7.49 3.90 2.28
N ALA A 34 -7.42 5.11 1.73
CA ALA A 34 -6.19 5.90 1.70
C ALA A 34 -5.82 6.57 3.04
N ARG A 35 -6.81 6.86 3.91
CA ARG A 35 -6.60 7.60 5.17
C ARG A 35 -5.46 7.08 6.05
N PRO A 36 -5.30 5.77 6.30
CA PRO A 36 -4.17 5.28 7.10
C PRO A 36 -2.80 5.68 6.55
N ILE A 37 -2.67 5.88 5.23
CA ILE A 37 -1.44 6.34 4.59
C ILE A 37 -1.30 7.87 4.68
N GLU A 38 -2.37 8.61 4.44
CA GLU A 38 -2.41 10.08 4.49
C GLU A 38 -2.11 10.62 5.88
N GLU A 39 -2.72 10.01 6.91
CA GLU A 39 -2.54 10.38 8.31
C GLU A 39 -1.27 9.77 8.92
N LEU A 40 -0.37 9.23 8.09
CA LEU A 40 0.90 8.64 8.52
C LEU A 40 0.74 7.54 9.59
N GLY A 41 -0.35 6.79 9.52
CA GLY A 41 -0.71 5.75 10.49
C GLY A 41 -1.20 6.28 11.85
N ILE A 42 -1.39 7.60 11.99
CA ILE A 42 -1.84 8.24 13.22
C ILE A 42 -3.36 8.37 13.16
N ARG A 43 -4.06 7.71 14.10
CA ARG A 43 -5.51 7.88 14.24
C ARG A 43 -5.82 9.31 14.70
N PRO A 44 -6.70 10.07 14.01
CA PRO A 44 -7.16 11.35 14.51
C PRO A 44 -7.87 11.22 15.88
N PRO A 45 -7.76 12.20 16.79
CA PRO A 45 -8.30 12.08 18.15
C PRO A 45 -9.81 11.75 18.20
N ASN A 46 -10.57 12.32 17.26
CA ASN A 46 -12.03 12.21 17.20
C ASN A 46 -12.54 10.94 16.49
N ASP A 47 -11.67 10.17 15.83
CA ASP A 47 -12.07 8.96 15.12
C ASP A 47 -12.35 7.82 16.09
N ASN A 48 -13.29 6.93 15.78
CA ASN A 48 -13.50 5.73 16.58
C ASN A 48 -12.28 4.78 16.47
N VAL A 49 -11.85 4.19 17.60
CA VAL A 49 -10.67 3.32 17.67
C VAL A 49 -10.85 2.02 16.86
N GLN A 50 -12.03 1.40 16.97
CA GLN A 50 -12.36 0.16 16.28
C GLN A 50 -12.47 0.41 14.77
N GLU A 51 -13.21 1.44 14.35
CA GLU A 51 -13.34 1.80 12.94
C GLU A 51 -11.98 2.13 12.29
N TRP A 52 -11.12 2.84 13.02
CA TRP A 52 -9.76 3.12 12.57
C TRP A 52 -8.95 1.84 12.39
N SER A 53 -8.99 0.94 13.38
CA SER A 53 -8.26 -0.33 13.34
C SER A 53 -8.72 -1.21 12.19
N GLU A 54 -10.02 -1.25 11.91
CA GLU A 54 -10.59 -1.95 10.76
C GLU A 54 -10.19 -1.32 9.43
N LEU A 55 -10.15 0.02 9.36
CA LEU A 55 -9.70 0.75 8.17
C LEU A 55 -8.22 0.48 7.87
N ASP A 56 -7.36 0.58 8.89
CA ASP A 56 -5.94 0.29 8.79
C ASP A 56 -5.70 -1.17 8.38
N ARG A 57 -6.42 -2.13 8.98
CA ARG A 57 -6.31 -3.55 8.63
C ARG A 57 -6.73 -3.83 7.18
N ARG A 58 -7.83 -3.21 6.71
CA ARG A 58 -8.29 -3.34 5.32
C ARG A 58 -7.29 -2.73 4.34
N CYS A 59 -6.76 -1.55 4.65
CA CYS A 59 -5.74 -0.91 3.83
C CYS A 59 -4.47 -1.78 3.75
N LEU A 60 -4.01 -2.33 4.87
CA LEU A 60 -2.86 -3.23 4.93
C LEU A 60 -3.05 -4.49 4.08
N GLY A 61 -4.20 -5.15 4.20
CA GLY A 61 -4.54 -6.32 3.39
C GLY A 61 -4.53 -5.98 1.90
N TYR A 62 -5.20 -4.88 1.53
CA TYR A 62 -5.30 -4.43 0.15
C TYR A 62 -3.93 -4.10 -0.46
N ILE A 63 -3.03 -3.46 0.29
CA ILE A 63 -1.66 -3.22 -0.17
C ILE A 63 -0.95 -4.54 -0.46
N ARG A 64 -1.02 -5.50 0.47
CA ARG A 64 -0.33 -6.80 0.39
C ARG A 64 -0.82 -7.68 -0.76
N ASP A 65 -2.10 -7.61 -1.10
CA ASP A 65 -2.69 -8.37 -2.21
C ASP A 65 -2.03 -8.03 -3.56
N TYR A 66 -1.45 -6.84 -3.68
CA TYR A 66 -0.74 -6.40 -4.88
C TYR A 66 0.77 -6.36 -4.71
N VAL A 67 1.32 -7.17 -3.81
CA VAL A 67 2.77 -7.34 -3.63
C VAL A 67 3.16 -8.76 -4.03
N GLN A 68 4.13 -8.89 -4.94
CA GLN A 68 4.62 -10.21 -5.35
C GLN A 68 5.24 -10.94 -4.15
N ILE A 69 5.11 -12.28 -4.13
CA ILE A 69 5.62 -13.15 -3.05
C ILE A 69 7.10 -12.87 -2.72
N GLY A 70 7.95 -12.64 -3.72
CA GLY A 70 9.37 -12.32 -3.48
C GLY A 70 9.59 -11.03 -2.66
N VAL A 71 8.69 -10.06 -2.78
CA VAL A 71 8.76 -8.77 -2.06
C VAL A 71 8.07 -8.86 -0.69
N ILE A 72 7.04 -9.71 -0.56
CA ILE A 72 6.20 -9.76 0.66
C ILE A 72 6.99 -10.11 1.92
N HIS A 73 8.09 -10.88 1.78
CA HIS A 73 8.97 -11.23 2.89
C HIS A 73 9.57 -10.02 3.62
N HIS A 74 9.78 -8.90 2.91
CA HIS A 74 10.30 -7.66 3.51
C HIS A 74 9.25 -6.92 4.36
N VAL A 75 7.96 -7.16 4.12
CA VAL A 75 6.85 -6.42 4.75
C VAL A 75 5.92 -7.29 5.59
N LYS A 76 6.19 -8.60 5.69
CA LYS A 76 5.35 -9.57 6.44
C LYS A 76 5.13 -9.17 7.91
N ASN A 77 6.12 -8.54 8.53
CA ASN A 77 6.06 -8.11 9.93
C ASN A 77 5.42 -6.72 10.12
N ALA A 78 4.95 -6.05 9.06
CA ALA A 78 4.19 -4.80 9.22
C ALA A 78 2.82 -5.10 9.85
N THR A 79 2.47 -4.38 10.90
CA THR A 79 1.17 -4.51 11.58
C THR A 79 0.17 -3.46 11.13
N THR A 80 0.64 -2.34 10.57
CA THR A 80 -0.19 -1.24 10.05
C THR A 80 0.01 -1.01 8.56
N ALA A 81 -0.97 -0.39 7.91
CA ALA A 81 -0.88 -0.06 6.48
C ALA A 81 0.26 0.93 6.23
N TYR A 82 0.38 1.98 7.04
CA TYR A 82 1.46 2.95 6.92
C TYR A 82 2.84 2.33 7.17
N GLY A 83 2.96 1.45 8.17
CA GLY A 83 4.21 0.72 8.43
C GLY A 83 4.62 -0.16 7.24
N CYS A 84 3.66 -0.81 6.58
CA CYS A 84 3.90 -1.55 5.34
C CYS A 84 4.38 -0.62 4.22
N TRP A 85 3.66 0.49 4.00
CA TRP A 85 3.97 1.49 2.98
C TRP A 85 5.38 2.07 3.14
N LYS A 86 5.77 2.44 4.36
CA LYS A 86 7.10 2.97 4.67
C LYS A 86 8.22 1.96 4.44
N LYS A 87 8.00 0.67 4.77
CA LYS A 87 8.97 -0.39 4.47
C LYS A 87 9.17 -0.57 2.96
N LEU A 88 8.09 -0.51 2.17
CA LEU A 88 8.18 -0.55 0.71
C LEU A 88 8.93 0.68 0.18
N GLN A 89 8.60 1.89 0.64
CA GLN A 89 9.37 3.10 0.28
C GLN A 89 10.86 2.94 0.54
N ALA A 90 11.23 2.55 1.77
CA ALA A 90 12.63 2.39 2.15
C ALA A 90 13.35 1.31 1.33
N LEU A 91 12.67 0.22 0.97
CA LEU A 91 13.23 -0.85 0.14
C LEU A 91 13.64 -0.35 -1.25
N TYR A 92 12.81 0.49 -1.88
CA TYR A 92 13.02 0.91 -3.27
C TYR A 92 13.74 2.25 -3.42
N GLU A 93 13.53 3.20 -2.49
CA GLU A 93 14.24 4.49 -2.49
C GLU A 93 15.74 4.30 -2.13
N ARG A 94 16.11 3.24 -1.41
CA ARG A 94 17.52 2.85 -1.19
C ARG A 94 18.19 2.33 -2.45
N ASN A 95 17.45 1.64 -3.32
CA ASN A 95 17.99 1.02 -4.54
C ASN A 95 18.19 2.04 -5.68
N THR A 96 17.53 3.20 -5.64
CA THR A 96 17.69 4.25 -6.65
C THR A 96 18.95 5.10 -6.47
N VAL A 97 19.62 5.05 -5.31
CA VAL A 97 20.84 5.83 -5.04
C VAL A 97 22.11 5.10 -5.51
N GLY A 98 22.03 3.80 -5.80
CA GLY A 98 23.18 2.98 -6.22
C GLY A 98 23.41 2.87 -7.73
N HIS A 99 22.63 3.56 -8.57
CA HIS A 99 22.76 3.55 -10.03
C HIS A 99 23.24 4.90 -10.59
N LYS A 100 24.29 5.48 -10.00
CA LYS A 100 25.06 6.58 -10.62
C LYS A 100 26.45 6.09 -11.00
#